data_AF-A0A8B9G990-F1
#
_entry.id   AF-A0A8B9G990-F1
#
_cell.length_a   1.000
_cell.length_b   1.000
_cell.length_c   1.000
_cell.angle_alpha   90.00
_cell.angle_beta   90.00
_cell.angle_gamma   90.00
#
_symmetry.space_group_name_H-M   'P 1'
#
loop_
_entity.id
_entity.type
_entity.pdbx_description
1 polymer ?
#
loop_
_entity_poly.entity_id
_entity_poly.type
_entity_poly.pdbx_seq_one_letter_code
_entity_poly.pdbx_strand_id
1 'polypeptide(L)' 'LGKHRDIAIIGAAAPDVCALKCCLDEGLVPTCFERSRDTGGLWRF' A
#
# COMPACT_ATOMS: atom_id res chain seq x y z
N LEU A 1 -9.30 18.25 17.52
CA LEU A 1 -8.71 18.24 16.17
C LEU A 1 -7.98 16.91 16.00
N GLY A 2 -8.54 15.97 15.25
CA GLY A 2 -7.94 14.64 15.06
C GLY A 2 -6.67 14.73 14.22
N LYS A 3 -5.59 14.06 14.64
CA LYS A 3 -4.33 13.98 13.87
C LYS A 3 -4.58 13.18 12.59
N HIS A 4 -4.40 13.80 11.43
CA HIS A 4 -4.32 13.09 10.16
C HIS A 4 -3.00 12.30 10.13
N ARG A 5 -3.04 11.03 9.72
CA ARG A 5 -1.83 10.20 9.51
C ARG A 5 -1.71 9.90 8.04
N ASP A 6 -0.64 10.40 7.43
CA ASP A 6 -0.27 10.03 6.08
C ASP A 6 0.50 8.72 6.11
N ILE A 7 0.07 7.74 5.31
CA ILE A 7 0.67 6.41 5.26
C ILE A 7 1.25 6.19 3.87
N ALA A 8 2.54 5.86 3.82
CA ALA A 8 3.21 5.47 2.59
C ALA A 8 3.45 3.95 2.60
N ILE A 9 3.04 3.29 1.52
CA ILE A 9 3.38 1.90 1.20
C ILE A 9 4.43 1.93 0.09
N ILE A 10 5.53 1.19 0.24
CA ILE A 10 6.63 1.16 -0.73
C ILE A 10 6.72 -0.23 -1.35
N GLY A 11 6.37 -0.33 -2.64
CA GLY A 11 6.20 -1.57 -3.37
C GLY A 11 4.72 -1.91 -3.60
N ALA A 12 4.45 -2.77 -4.57
CA ALA A 12 3.12 -3.33 -4.82
C ALA A 12 3.16 -4.87 -4.98
N ALA A 13 3.95 -5.55 -4.15
CA ALA A 13 3.93 -7.01 -4.04
C ALA A 13 2.76 -7.48 -3.14
N ALA A 14 2.59 -8.80 -3.02
CA ALA A 14 1.56 -9.40 -2.15
C ALA A 14 1.52 -8.82 -0.72
N PRO A 15 2.64 -8.69 0.04
CA PRO A 15 2.59 -8.10 1.38
C PRO A 15 2.16 -6.62 1.37
N ASP A 16 2.56 -5.86 0.34
CA ASP A 16 2.23 -4.44 0.22
C ASP A 16 0.74 -4.23 -0.05
N VAL A 17 0.14 -5.08 -0.91
CA VAL A 17 -1.30 -5.07 -1.18
C VAL A 17 -2.10 -5.45 0.07
N CYS A 18 -1.62 -6.41 0.86
CA CYS A 18 -2.22 -6.73 2.16
C CYS A 18 -2.15 -5.52 3.11
N ALA A 19 -1.01 -4.85 3.21
CA ALA A 19 -0.86 -3.67 4.05
C ALA A 19 -1.77 -2.51 3.60
N LEU A 20 -1.95 -2.32 2.29
CA LEU A 20 -2.91 -1.38 1.72
C LEU A 20 -4.33 -1.70 2.20
N LYS A 21 -4.76 -2.96 2.09
CA LYS A 21 -6.09 -3.41 2.55
C LYS A 21 -6.29 -3.18 4.04
N CYS A 22 -5.30 -3.50 4.87
CA CYS A 22 -5.37 -3.24 6.31
C CYS A 22 -5.55 -1.74 6.61
N CYS A 23 -4.85 -0.86 5.89
CA CYS A 23 -5.04 0.58 6.07
C CYS A 23 -6.48 1.02 5.73
N LEU A 24 -7.03 0.51 4.63
CA LEU A 24 -8.41 0.83 4.21
C LEU A 24 -9.44 0.31 5.22
N ASP A 25 -9.23 -0.88 5.78
CA ASP A 25 -10.13 -1.48 6.79
C ASP A 25 -10.16 -0.68 8.09
N GLU A 26 -9.05 -0.04 8.45
CA GLU A 26 -8.91 0.85 9.61
C GLU A 26 -9.34 2.30 9.31
N GLY A 27 -9.89 2.58 8.13
CA GLY A 27 -10.35 3.91 7.72
C GLY A 27 -9.22 4.91 7.41
N LEU A 28 -8.02 4.41 7.10
CA LEU A 28 -6.86 5.22 6.73
C LEU A 28 -6.78 5.38 5.20
N VAL A 29 -6.12 6.44 4.74
CA VAL A 29 -5.92 6.72 3.30
C VAL A 29 -4.43 6.59 2.97
N PRO A 30 -3.96 5.41 2.52
CA PRO A 30 -2.56 5.19 2.17
C PRO A 30 -2.24 5.69 0.74
N THR A 31 -0.98 6.09 0.52
CA THR A 31 -0.40 6.28 -0.81
C THR A 31 0.60 5.17 -1.08
N CYS A 32 0.50 4.50 -2.23
CA CYS A 32 1.39 3.41 -2.63
C CYS A 32 2.36 3.87 -3.72
N PHE A 33 3.63 3.50 -3.59
CA PHE A 33 4.69 3.81 -4.55
C PHE A 33 5.33 2.51 -5.06
N GLU A 34 5.10 2.19 -6.32
CA GLU A 34 5.72 1.06 -7.01
C GLU A 34 6.65 1.59 -8.11
N ARG A 35 7.85 0.99 -8.22
CA ARG A 35 8.86 1.43 -9.21
C ARG A 35 8.44 1.05 -10.62
N SER A 36 7.87 -0.14 -10.78
CA SER A 36 7.43 -0.68 -12.06
C SER A 36 6.03 -0.17 -12.43
N ARG A 37 5.58 -0.49 -13.64
CA ARG A 37 4.23 -0.10 -14.10
C ARG A 37 3.13 -1.00 -13.55
N ASP A 38 3.50 -2.05 -12.83
CA ASP A 38 2.60 -3.16 -12.54
C ASP A 38 2.78 -3.67 -11.12
N THR A 39 1.75 -4.35 -10.63
CA THR A 39 1.76 -4.98 -9.30
C THR A 39 2.18 -6.44 -9.39
N GLY A 40 2.41 -7.07 -8.24
CA GLY A 40 2.65 -8.52 -8.12
C GLY A 40 4.05 -8.89 -7.66
N GLY A 41 5.02 -7.97 -7.72
CA GLY A 41 6.38 -8.20 -7.24
C GLY A 41 6.99 -9.50 -7.80
N LEU A 42 7.51 -10.35 -6.93
CA LEU A 42 8.11 -11.65 -7.31
C LEU A 42 7.12 -12.64 -7.95
N TRP A 43 5.82 -12.44 -7.85
CA TRP A 43 4.81 -13.34 -8.43
C TRP A 43 4.46 -12.98 -9.88
N ARG A 44 5.05 -11.90 -10.42
CA ARG A 44 4.89 -11.46 -11.80
C ARG A 44 6.18 -11.70 -12.60
N PHE A 45 6.62 -12.96 -12.61
CA PHE A 45 7.68 -13.51 -13.46
C PHE A 45 7.13 -14.64 -14.33
#